data_AF-A0A975EJR4-F1
#
_entry.id   AF-A0A975EJR4-F1
#
_cell.length_a   1.000
_cell.length_b   1.000
_cell.length_c   1.000
_cell.angle_alpha   90.00
_cell.angle_beta   90.00
_cell.angle_gamma   90.00
#
_symmetry.space_group_name_H-M   'P 1'
#
loop_
_entity.id
_entity.type
_entity.pdbx_description
1 polymer ?
#
loop_
_entity_poly.entity_id
_entity_poly.type
_entity_poly.pdbx_seq_one_letter_code
_entity_poly.pdbx_strand_id
1 'polypeptide(L)' 'MSGSEETRRYGKALKANLAGLWRHRIGDHRLACKIGDEQMTVLVLAAGHRKDVYE' A
#
# COMPACT_ATOMS: atom_id res chain seq x y z
N MET A 1 4.04 17.15 10.33
CA MET A 1 3.85 15.75 9.90
C MET A 1 3.58 15.79 8.41
N SER A 2 4.35 15.08 7.59
CA SER A 2 4.12 15.09 6.13
C SER A 2 3.01 14.08 5.78
N GLY A 3 2.22 14.33 4.73
CA GLY A 3 1.16 13.40 4.33
C GLY A 3 1.67 12.02 3.87
N SER A 4 2.97 11.90 3.53
CA SER A 4 3.58 10.60 3.25
C SER A 4 3.81 9.76 4.51
N GLU A 5 4.11 10.39 5.65
CA GLU A 5 4.16 9.70 6.95
C GLU A 5 2.78 9.20 7.37
N GLU A 6 1.73 9.99 7.13
CA GLU A 6 0.35 9.59 7.41
C GLU A 6 -0.08 8.40 6.55
N THR A 7 0.30 8.38 5.26
CA THR A 7 0.02 7.23 4.39
C THR A 7 0.72 5.98 4.92
N ARG A 8 2.01 6.07 5.28
CA ARG A 8 2.77 4.94 5.85
C ARG A 8 2.18 4.44 7.17
N ARG A 9 1.56 5.32 7.96
CA ARG A 9 0.92 4.96 9.24
C ARG A 9 -0.21 3.95 9.09
N TYR A 10 -0.98 4.02 8.00
CA TYR A 10 -2.13 3.14 7.76
C TYR A 10 -1.81 1.95 6.85
N GLY A 11 -0.58 1.88 6.33
CA GLY A 11 -0.09 0.80 5.48
C GLY A 11 0.91 -0.12 6.20
N LYS A 12 1.23 -1.25 5.58
CA LYS A 12 2.34 -2.12 6.00
C LYS A 12 3.32 -2.29 4.86
N ALA A 13 4.60 -2.01 5.11
CA ALA A 13 5.66 -2.28 4.14
C ALA A 13 5.70 -3.79 3.81
N LEU A 14 5.75 -4.07 2.51
CA LEU A 14 5.98 -5.42 1.99
C LEU A 14 7.47 -5.78 2.07
N LYS A 15 7.77 -7.08 2.00
CA LYS A 15 9.12 -7.63 2.20
C LYS A 15 9.59 -8.41 0.97
N ALA A 16 10.85 -8.84 1.00
CA ALA A 16 11.49 -9.64 -0.04
C ALA A 16 11.43 -8.95 -1.41
N ASN A 17 10.97 -9.66 -2.45
CA ASN A 17 10.87 -9.15 -3.81
C ASN A 17 9.87 -7.98 -3.98
N LEU A 18 9.08 -7.66 -2.96
CA LEU A 18 8.13 -6.55 -2.96
C LEU A 18 8.58 -5.40 -2.02
N ALA A 19 9.84 -5.41 -1.57
CA ALA A 19 10.40 -4.33 -0.76
C ALA A 19 10.26 -2.97 -1.48
N GLY A 20 9.88 -1.93 -0.73
CA GLY A 20 9.57 -0.61 -1.28
C GLY A 20 8.10 -0.42 -1.68
N LEU A 21 7.31 -1.48 -1.72
CA LEU A 21 5.85 -1.41 -1.83
C LEU A 21 5.17 -1.45 -0.46
N TRP A 22 3.97 -0.92 -0.43
CA TRP A 22 3.13 -0.80 0.74
C TRP A 22 1.79 -1.49 0.50
N ARG A 23 1.31 -2.19 1.53
CA ARG A 23 -0.02 -2.78 1.52
C ARG A 23 -0.96 -1.95 2.37
N HIS A 24 -2.04 -1.48 1.76
CA HIS A 24 -3.15 -0.84 2.46
C HIS A 24 -4.37 -1.75 2.52
N ARG A 25 -5.13 -1.66 3.61
CA ARG A 25 -6.43 -2.31 3.75
C ARG A 25 -7.51 -1.25 3.77
N ILE A 26 -8.47 -1.36 2.86
CA ILE A 26 -9.65 -0.50 2.80
C ILE A 26 -10.87 -1.41 2.80
N GLY A 27 -11.53 -1.52 3.95
CA GLY A 27 -12.57 -2.52 4.19
C GLY A 27 -12.07 -3.93 3.87
N ASP A 28 -12.65 -4.52 2.84
CA ASP A 28 -12.34 -5.87 2.35
C ASP A 28 -11.36 -5.90 1.18
N HIS A 29 -10.83 -4.76 0.75
CA HIS A 29 -9.86 -4.69 -0.33
C HIS A 29 -8.44 -4.55 0.22
N ARG A 30 -7.48 -5.14 -0.50
CA ARG A 30 -6.05 -4.97 -0.29
C ARG A 30 -5.46 -4.27 -1.51
N LEU A 31 -4.74 -3.19 -1.25
CA LEU A 31 -4.00 -2.45 -2.26
C LEU A 31 -2.51 -2.72 -2.09
N ALA A 32 -1.79 -2.93 -3.19
CA ALA A 32 -0.34 -2.83 -3.24
C ALA A 32 0.01 -1.51 -3.93
N CYS A 33 0.76 -0.64 -3.26
CA CYS A 33 1.07 0.69 -3.76
C CYS A 33 2.52 1.11 -3.48
N LYS A 34 2.96 2.13 -4.21
CA LYS A 34 4.21 2.84 -3.98
C LYS A 34 3.89 4.25 -3.46
N ILE A 35 4.57 4.67 -2.40
CA ILE A 35 4.41 5.99 -1.79
C ILE A 35 5.60 6.85 -2.20
N GLY A 36 5.36 7.95 -2.92
CA GLY A 36 6.36 8.93 -3.31
C GLY A 36 6.42 10.10 -2.33
N ASP A 37 7.58 10.34 -1.73
CA ASP A 37 7.77 11.42 -0.74
C ASP A 37 7.87 12.81 -1.39
N GLU A 38 8.45 12.91 -2.60
CA GLU A 38 8.71 14.21 -3.25
C GLU A 38 7.44 14.96 -3.66
N GLN A 39 6.39 14.23 -4.05
CA GLN A 39 5.17 14.82 -4.60
C GLN A 39 3.91 14.42 -3.82
N MET A 40 4.08 13.76 -2.66
CA MET A 40 2.97 13.21 -1.85
C MET A 40 2.00 12.35 -2.68
N THR A 41 2.54 11.42 -3.46
CA THR A 41 1.76 10.58 -4.39
C THR A 41 1.64 9.13 -3.89
N VAL A 42 0.49 8.50 -4.16
CA VAL A 42 0.28 7.07 -3.93
C VAL A 42 -0.09 6.42 -5.26
N LEU A 43 0.83 5.61 -5.80
CA LEU A 43 0.60 4.84 -7.01
C LEU A 43 0.10 3.44 -6.65
N VAL A 44 -1.15 3.13 -6.98
CA VAL A 44 -1.72 1.79 -6.79
C VAL A 44 -1.31 0.90 -7.97
N LEU A 45 -0.59 -0.19 -7.68
CA LEU A 45 -0.11 -1.15 -8.67
C LEU A 45 -1.04 -2.35 -8.80
N ALA A 46 -1.71 -2.73 -7.71
CA ALA A 46 -2.70 -3.80 -7.71
C ALA A 46 -3.76 -3.55 -6.64
N ALA A 47 -4.99 -3.96 -6.93
CA ALA A 47 -6.11 -3.96 -6.00
C ALA A 47 -6.83 -5.31 -6.12
N GLY A 48 -7.14 -5.92 -4.99
CA GLY A 48 -7.85 -7.20 -4.96
C GLY A 48 -8.77 -7.29 -3.75
N HIS A 49 -9.84 -8.07 -3.87
CA HIS A 49 -10.73 -8.33 -2.75
C HIS A 49 -10.09 -9.38 -1.82
N ARG A 50 -10.40 -9.34 -0.52
CA ARG A 50 -9.80 -10.26 0.47
C ARG A 50 -10.02 -11.74 0.16
N LYS A 51 -11.08 -12.03 -0.61
CA LYS A 51 -11.48 -13.38 -1.04
C LYS A 51 -10.58 -13.89 -2.16
N ASP A 52 -10.05 -13.00 -2.99
CA ASP A 52 -9.22 -13.36 -4.16
C ASP A 52 -7.75 -13.64 -3.77
N VAL A 53 -7.40 -13.48 -2.48
CA VAL A 53 -6.04 -13.67 -1.95
C VAL A 53 -5.86 -15.07 -1.33
N TYR A 54 -6.94 -15.80 -1.10
CA TYR A 54 -6.93 -17.14 -0.52
C TYR A 54 -7.73 -18.10 -1.41
N GLU A 55 -7.24 -18.36 -2.62
CA GLU A 55 -7.46 -19.63 -3.31
C GLU A 55 -6.15 -20.42 -3.34
#